data_AF-A0A935J0C4-F1
#
_entry.id   AF-A0A935J0C4-F1
#
_cell.length_a   1.000
_cell.length_b   1.000
_cell.length_c   1.000
_cell.angle_alpha   90.00
_cell.angle_beta   90.00
_cell.angle_gamma   90.00
#
_symmetry.space_group_name_H-M   'P 1'
#
loop_
_entity.id
_entity.type
_entity.pdbx_description
1 polymer ?
#
loop_
_entity_poly.entity_id
_entity_poly.type
_entity_poly.pdbx_seq_one_letter_code
_entity_poly.pdbx_strand_id
1 'polypeptide(L)'
;MAVKSRRNERGQSTLLFAILLPLMSLFLLGILDYMVTNARVMETVGAADLAAHAGAQEITVLPDGTITANAAGNEIAAEYFNAQRPGSAQLLSVSCGSHQGRPACFVTARTRSAGYLLPARWVTVRAIGYLAHGVTRGDQ
;
A
#
# COMPACT_ATOMS: atom_id res chain seq x y z
N MET A 1 -34.54 47.78 43.79
CA MET A 1 -34.42 47.05 42.51
C MET A 1 -33.05 46.39 42.44
N ALA A 2 -32.99 45.07 42.37
CA ALA A 2 -31.82 44.33 41.88
C ALA A 2 -32.23 42.87 41.66
N VAL A 3 -32.73 42.57 40.46
CA VAL A 3 -33.01 41.19 40.05
C VAL A 3 -31.67 40.51 39.81
N LYS A 4 -31.20 39.74 40.80
CA LYS A 4 -30.01 38.91 40.70
C LYS A 4 -30.34 37.72 39.80
N SER A 5 -30.00 37.83 38.51
CA SER A 5 -30.16 36.75 37.53
C SER A 5 -29.35 35.53 37.98
N ARG A 6 -30.02 34.46 38.39
CA ARG A 6 -29.40 33.14 38.60
C ARG A 6 -29.14 32.54 37.22
N ARG A 7 -27.88 32.61 36.78
CA ARG A 7 -27.41 31.96 35.54
C ARG A 7 -27.69 30.45 35.63
N ASN A 8 -28.53 29.96 34.73
CA ASN A 8 -28.94 28.56 34.62
C ASN A 8 -27.74 27.70 34.19
N GLU A 9 -27.21 26.86 35.07
CA GLU A 9 -26.16 25.88 34.77
C GLU A 9 -26.60 24.80 33.76
N ARG A 10 -27.92 24.70 33.49
CA ARG A 10 -28.52 23.75 32.54
C ARG A 10 -28.12 23.97 31.08
N GLY A 11 -27.55 25.11 30.71
CA GLY A 11 -27.09 25.39 29.33
C GLY A 11 -25.68 24.90 29.01
N GLN A 12 -24.87 24.63 30.04
CA GLN A 12 -23.46 24.25 29.87
C GLN A 12 -23.31 22.81 29.38
N SER A 13 -24.16 21.89 29.83
CA SER A 13 -24.17 20.51 29.35
C SER A 13 -24.55 20.44 27.87
N THR A 14 -25.56 21.20 27.43
CA THR A 14 -25.96 21.25 26.01
C THR A 14 -24.84 21.80 25.13
N LEU A 15 -24.13 22.83 25.58
CA LEU A 15 -22.97 23.38 24.87
C LEU A 15 -21.81 22.36 24.78
N LEU A 16 -21.55 21.63 25.87
CA LEU A 16 -20.55 20.56 25.89
C LEU A 16 -20.90 19.45 24.90
N PHE A 17 -22.14 18.96 24.88
CA PHE A 17 -22.57 17.95 23.91
C PHE A 17 -22.53 18.46 22.47
N ALA A 18 -22.89 19.72 22.23
CA ALA A 18 -22.85 20.34 20.91
C ALA A 18 -21.42 20.41 20.33
N ILE A 19 -20.39 20.46 21.17
CA ILE A 19 -18.98 20.47 20.75
C ILE A 19 -18.40 19.05 20.75
N LEU A 20 -18.70 18.25 21.77
CA LEU A 20 -18.10 16.93 21.96
C LEU A 20 -18.56 15.94 20.89
N LEU A 21 -19.85 15.93 20.52
CA LEU A 21 -20.38 15.02 19.51
C LEU A 21 -19.74 15.18 18.12
N PRO A 22 -19.65 16.40 17.53
CA PRO A 22 -18.98 16.55 16.24
C PRO A 22 -17.48 16.24 16.32
N LEU A 23 -16.83 16.53 17.44
CA LEU A 23 -15.40 16.21 17.62
C LEU A 23 -15.17 14.69 17.67
N MET A 24 -16.01 13.95 18.39
CA MET A 24 -16.01 12.49 18.39
C MET A 24 -16.34 11.91 17.01
N SER A 25 -17.30 12.51 16.28
CA SER A 25 -17.64 12.10 14.93
C SER A 25 -16.47 12.26 13.95
N LEU A 26 -15.79 13.41 13.96
CA LEU A 26 -14.60 13.64 13.16
C LEU A 26 -13.47 12.68 13.53
N PHE A 27 -13.30 12.39 14.82
CA PHE A 27 -12.32 11.43 15.30
C PHE A 27 -12.59 10.01 14.76
N LEU A 28 -13.84 9.53 14.85
CA LEU A 28 -14.24 8.23 14.32
C LEU A 28 -14.08 8.15 12.80
N LEU A 29 -14.48 9.21 12.07
CA LEU A 29 -14.24 9.31 10.62
C LEU A 29 -12.74 9.26 10.29
N GLY A 30 -11.90 9.90 11.09
CA GLY A 30 -10.44 9.84 10.94
C GLY A 30 -9.88 8.44 11.11
N ILE A 31 -10.35 7.69 12.12
CA ILE A 31 -9.95 6.29 12.32
C ILE A 31 -10.39 5.43 11.13
N LEU A 32 -11.64 5.57 10.68
CA LEU A 32 -12.14 4.83 9.52
C LEU A 32 -11.36 5.13 8.24
N ASP A 33 -11.07 6.41 7.97
CA ASP A 33 -10.27 6.84 6.83
C ASP A 33 -8.86 6.24 6.85
N TYR A 34 -8.24 6.20 8.04
CA TYR A 34 -6.94 5.57 8.25
C TYR A 34 -6.99 4.05 8.06
N MET A 35 -7.95 3.36 8.68
CA MET A 35 -8.07 1.89 8.60
C MET A 35 -8.30 1.42 7.16
N VAL A 36 -9.21 2.06 6.43
CA VAL A 36 -9.49 1.70 5.03
C VAL A 36 -8.30 2.03 4.13
N THR A 37 -7.63 3.16 4.36
CA THR A 37 -6.42 3.49 3.60
C THR A 37 -5.31 2.46 3.82
N ASN A 38 -5.09 2.03 5.07
CA ASN A 38 -4.09 0.99 5.36
C ASN A 38 -4.46 -0.37 4.78
N ALA A 39 -5.72 -0.79 4.85
CA ALA A 39 -6.16 -2.04 4.24
C ALA A 39 -5.85 -2.05 2.73
N ARG A 40 -6.19 -0.97 2.02
CA ARG A 40 -5.88 -0.83 0.58
C ARG A 40 -4.38 -0.83 0.28
N VAL A 41 -3.57 -0.24 1.16
CA VAL A 41 -2.11 -0.28 1.03
C VAL A 41 -1.58 -1.70 1.25
N MET A 42 -2.05 -2.41 2.25
CA MET A 42 -1.61 -3.79 2.51
C MET A 42 -2.02 -4.75 1.40
N GLU A 43 -3.23 -4.62 0.84
CA GLU A 43 -3.67 -5.41 -0.33
C GLU A 43 -2.77 -5.13 -1.55
N THR A 44 -2.40 -3.88 -1.77
CA THR A 44 -1.48 -3.54 -2.88
C THR A 44 -0.05 -3.97 -2.66
N VAL A 45 0.44 -3.93 -1.41
CA VAL A 45 1.73 -4.51 -1.03
C VAL A 45 1.71 -6.01 -1.32
N GLY A 46 0.67 -6.73 -0.89
CA GLY A 46 0.54 -8.18 -1.13
C GLY A 46 0.54 -8.52 -2.63
N ALA A 47 -0.27 -7.81 -3.43
CA ALA A 47 -0.29 -8.00 -4.88
C ALA A 47 1.06 -7.66 -5.55
N ALA A 48 1.72 -6.58 -5.12
CA ALA A 48 3.03 -6.19 -5.65
C ALA A 48 4.13 -7.19 -5.26
N ASP A 49 4.09 -7.74 -4.05
CA ASP A 49 5.06 -8.71 -3.55
C ASP A 49 4.94 -10.06 -4.26
N LEU A 50 3.71 -10.56 -4.41
CA LEU A 50 3.41 -11.75 -5.22
C LEU A 50 3.89 -11.59 -6.67
N ALA A 51 3.56 -10.45 -7.29
CA ALA A 51 4.01 -10.14 -8.65
C ALA A 51 5.54 -10.07 -8.76
N ALA A 52 6.20 -9.45 -7.80
CA ALA A 52 7.65 -9.32 -7.79
C ALA A 52 8.34 -10.68 -7.64
N HIS A 53 7.82 -11.57 -6.80
CA HIS A 53 8.32 -12.94 -6.68
C HIS A 53 8.06 -13.77 -7.94
N ALA A 54 6.88 -13.65 -8.55
CA ALA A 54 6.58 -14.33 -9.81
C ALA A 54 7.53 -13.90 -10.94
N GLY A 55 7.73 -12.60 -11.13
CA GLY A 55 8.67 -12.09 -12.14
C GLY A 55 10.13 -12.44 -11.84
N ALA A 56 10.51 -12.52 -10.57
CA ALA A 56 11.85 -12.94 -10.18
C ALA A 56 12.12 -14.42 -10.52
N GLN A 57 11.13 -15.30 -10.41
CA GLN A 57 11.25 -16.73 -10.75
C GLN A 57 11.51 -16.99 -12.25
N GLU A 58 11.11 -16.05 -13.11
CA GLU A 58 11.34 -16.12 -14.55
C GLU A 58 12.71 -15.58 -14.99
N ILE A 59 13.52 -15.08 -14.05
CA ILE A 59 14.87 -14.62 -14.34
C ILE A 59 15.76 -15.84 -14.57
N THR A 60 16.23 -15.99 -15.81
CA THR A 60 17.22 -17.00 -16.15
C THR A 60 18.60 -16.56 -15.69
N VAL A 61 19.29 -17.46 -14.97
CA VAL A 61 20.69 -17.31 -14.61
C VAL A 61 21.47 -18.40 -15.34
N LEU A 62 22.44 -17.99 -16.15
CA LEU A 62 23.24 -18.91 -16.93
C LEU A 62 24.23 -19.68 -16.02
N PRO A 63 24.76 -20.82 -16.49
CA PRO A 63 25.74 -21.62 -15.75
C PRO A 63 27.03 -20.87 -15.41
N ASP A 64 27.35 -19.79 -16.13
CA ASP A 64 28.50 -18.90 -15.88
C ASP A 64 28.21 -17.83 -14.81
N GLY A 65 27.02 -17.86 -14.19
CA GLY A 65 26.58 -16.89 -13.20
C GLY A 65 26.05 -15.58 -13.80
N THR A 66 25.96 -15.46 -15.12
CA THR A 66 25.39 -14.26 -15.75
C THR A 66 23.87 -14.24 -15.58
N ILE A 67 23.36 -13.10 -15.12
CA ILE A 67 21.93 -12.87 -14.90
C ILE A 67 21.39 -12.14 -16.14
N THR A 68 20.56 -12.82 -16.93
CA THR A 68 19.89 -12.20 -18.06
C THR A 68 18.60 -11.52 -17.59
N ALA A 69 18.48 -10.22 -17.82
CA ALA A 69 17.22 -9.51 -17.63
C ALA A 69 16.19 -10.05 -18.62
N ASN A 70 15.19 -10.78 -18.12
CA ASN A 70 14.20 -11.42 -18.96
C ASN A 70 13.00 -10.48 -19.14
N ALA A 71 12.74 -10.05 -20.37
CA ALA A 71 11.54 -9.29 -20.71
C ALA A 71 10.27 -10.07 -20.33
N ALA A 72 10.31 -11.41 -20.40
CA ALA A 72 9.21 -12.26 -19.94
C ALA A 72 8.96 -12.11 -18.44
N GLY A 73 10.00 -11.91 -17.61
CA GLY A 73 9.82 -11.65 -16.18
C GLY A 73 9.03 -10.37 -15.89
N ASN A 74 9.25 -9.32 -16.69
CA ASN A 74 8.48 -8.08 -16.58
C ASN A 74 7.00 -8.30 -16.95
N GLU A 75 6.76 -9.06 -18.02
CA GLU A 75 5.41 -9.37 -18.49
C GLU A 75 4.64 -10.21 -17.47
N ILE A 76 5.28 -11.27 -16.94
CA ILE A 76 4.68 -12.15 -15.93
C ILE A 76 4.41 -11.37 -14.64
N ALA A 77 5.34 -10.58 -14.14
CA ALA A 77 5.07 -9.73 -12.96
C ALA A 77 3.93 -8.74 -13.21
N ALA A 78 3.85 -8.14 -14.40
CA ALA A 78 2.75 -7.25 -14.74
C ALA A 78 1.41 -7.99 -14.82
N GLU A 79 1.39 -9.19 -15.40
CA GLU A 79 0.20 -10.06 -15.48
C GLU A 79 -0.30 -10.47 -14.09
N TYR A 80 0.59 -11.00 -13.25
CA TYR A 80 0.27 -11.39 -11.87
C TYR A 80 -0.25 -10.22 -11.06
N PHE A 81 0.39 -9.05 -11.18
CA PHE A 81 -0.10 -7.85 -10.50
C PHE A 81 -1.50 -7.49 -11.00
N ASN A 82 -1.72 -7.47 -12.32
CA ASN A 82 -3.01 -7.09 -12.88
C ASN A 82 -4.13 -8.08 -12.54
N ALA A 83 -3.81 -9.35 -12.35
CA ALA A 83 -4.74 -10.38 -11.92
C ALA A 83 -5.10 -10.28 -10.42
N GLN A 84 -4.14 -9.92 -9.56
CA GLN A 84 -4.32 -9.91 -8.10
C GLN A 84 -4.62 -8.53 -7.51
N ARG A 85 -4.44 -7.44 -8.28
CA ARG A 85 -4.58 -6.08 -7.74
C ARG A 85 -6.00 -5.80 -7.27
N PRO A 86 -6.16 -5.06 -6.15
CA PRO A 86 -7.47 -4.53 -5.78
C PRO A 86 -7.88 -3.42 -6.75
N GLY A 87 -9.19 -3.16 -6.89
CA GLY A 87 -9.70 -2.15 -7.83
C GLY A 87 -9.24 -0.70 -7.56
N SER A 88 -8.71 -0.43 -6.37
CA SER A 88 -8.13 0.88 -6.00
C SER A 88 -6.66 1.05 -6.44
N ALA A 89 -6.08 0.03 -7.07
CA ALA A 89 -4.66 -0.06 -7.37
C ALA A 89 -4.33 0.00 -8.86
N GLN A 90 -3.14 0.52 -9.14
CA GLN A 90 -2.60 0.60 -10.49
C GLN A 90 -1.11 0.29 -10.50
N LEU A 91 -0.70 -0.51 -11.48
CA LEU A 91 0.70 -0.75 -11.77
C LEU A 91 1.32 0.50 -12.39
N LEU A 92 2.51 0.89 -11.93
CA LEU A 92 3.28 1.99 -12.51
C LEU A 92 4.43 1.47 -13.36
N SER A 93 5.23 0.56 -12.81
CA SER A 93 6.37 0.00 -13.51
C SER A 93 6.79 -1.33 -12.93
N VAL A 94 7.39 -2.17 -13.77
CA VAL A 94 8.02 -3.43 -13.41
C VAL A 94 9.45 -3.41 -13.96
N SER A 95 10.41 -3.88 -13.17
CA SER A 95 11.81 -4.01 -13.59
C SER A 95 12.44 -5.26 -12.96
N CYS A 96 12.44 -6.34 -13.73
CA CYS A 96 13.09 -7.60 -13.43
C CYS A 96 14.47 -7.67 -14.11
N GLY A 97 15.47 -8.18 -13.40
CA GLY A 97 16.82 -8.37 -13.92
C GLY A 97 17.86 -8.50 -12.81
N SER A 98 19.08 -8.08 -13.10
CA SER A 98 20.16 -8.03 -12.11
C SER A 98 20.12 -6.71 -11.35
N HIS A 99 19.94 -6.78 -10.04
CA HIS A 99 19.98 -5.63 -9.14
C HIS A 99 20.98 -5.90 -8.02
N GLN A 100 22.00 -5.05 -7.90
CA GLN A 100 23.11 -5.22 -6.95
C GLN A 100 23.79 -6.61 -7.05
N GLY A 101 23.89 -7.15 -8.28
CA GLY A 101 24.48 -8.46 -8.53
C GLY A 101 23.59 -9.65 -8.13
N ARG A 102 22.30 -9.41 -7.84
CA ARG A 102 21.34 -10.46 -7.50
C ARG A 102 20.15 -10.44 -8.47
N PRO A 103 19.63 -11.60 -8.87
CA PRO A 103 18.39 -11.67 -9.66
C PRO A 103 17.22 -11.20 -8.80
N ALA A 104 16.61 -10.09 -9.20
CA ALA A 104 15.49 -9.49 -8.49
C ALA A 104 14.50 -8.85 -9.44
N CYS A 105 13.25 -8.71 -8.99
CA CYS A 105 12.25 -7.93 -9.68
C CYS A 105 11.63 -6.85 -8.80
N PHE A 106 11.59 -5.63 -9.32
CA PHE A 106 10.98 -4.46 -8.69
C PHE A 106 9.61 -4.22 -9.28
N VAL A 107 8.60 -4.17 -8.42
CA VAL A 107 7.24 -3.80 -8.80
C VAL A 107 6.89 -2.50 -8.09
N THR A 108 6.59 -1.47 -8.86
CA THR A 108 6.08 -0.19 -8.34
C THR A 108 4.63 -0.06 -8.72
N ALA A 109 3.78 0.12 -7.71
CA ALA A 109 2.36 0.32 -7.86
C ALA A 109 1.91 1.56 -7.09
N ARG A 110 0.67 2.00 -7.33
CA ARG A 110 0.01 3.02 -6.54
C ARG A 110 -1.38 2.56 -6.14
N THR A 111 -1.80 2.96 -4.95
CA THR A 111 -3.17 2.75 -4.44
C THR A 111 -3.81 4.08 -4.07
N ARG A 112 -5.13 4.17 -4.22
CA ARG A 112 -5.90 5.37 -3.86
C ARG A 112 -6.39 5.27 -2.41
N SER A 113 -6.05 6.26 -1.58
CA SER A 113 -6.55 6.35 -0.21
C SER A 113 -8.07 6.44 -0.16
N ALA A 114 -8.67 6.15 1.00
CA ALA A 114 -10.12 6.09 1.17
C ALA A 114 -10.79 7.44 0.86
N GLY A 115 -10.32 8.50 1.50
CA GLY A 115 -10.69 9.87 1.17
C GLY A 115 -11.96 10.37 1.87
N TYR A 116 -12.29 9.82 3.04
CA TYR A 116 -13.51 10.15 3.78
C TYR A 116 -13.38 11.45 4.58
N LEU A 117 -12.24 11.66 5.24
CA LEU A 117 -11.95 12.85 6.03
C LEU A 117 -10.95 13.77 5.32
N LEU A 118 -9.92 13.18 4.72
CA LEU A 118 -8.92 13.90 3.93
C LEU A 118 -9.14 13.66 2.43
N PRO A 119 -8.70 14.57 1.54
CA PRO A 119 -8.78 14.33 0.10
C PRO A 119 -8.08 13.03 -0.31
N ALA A 120 -8.73 12.25 -1.18
CA ALA A 120 -8.15 11.03 -1.72
C ALA A 120 -6.83 11.33 -2.44
N ARG A 121 -5.76 10.64 -2.05
CA ARG A 121 -4.41 10.77 -2.61
C ARG A 121 -3.86 9.43 -3.07
N TRP A 122 -2.90 9.49 -3.98
CA TRP A 122 -2.15 8.30 -4.40
C TRP A 122 -1.05 7.99 -3.40
N VAL A 123 -0.97 6.73 -2.98
CA VAL A 123 0.12 6.19 -2.17
C VAL A 123 0.90 5.23 -3.03
N THR A 124 2.19 5.49 -3.22
CA THR A 124 3.08 4.63 -4.00
C THR A 124 3.60 3.51 -3.12
N VAL A 125 3.48 2.28 -3.64
CA VAL A 125 3.99 1.05 -3.03
C VAL A 125 5.10 0.50 -3.90
N ARG A 126 6.19 0.07 -3.26
CA ARG A 126 7.33 -0.57 -3.92
C ARG A 126 7.55 -1.92 -3.26
N ALA A 127 7.56 -2.97 -4.07
CA ALA A 127 7.91 -4.32 -3.66
C ALA A 127 9.12 -4.81 -4.45
N ILE A 128 9.92 -5.66 -3.81
CA ILE A 128 11.09 -6.30 -4.41
C ILE A 128 11.04 -7.79 -4.09
N GLY A 129 11.06 -8.62 -5.13
CA GLY A 129 11.17 -10.06 -5.03
C GLY A 129 12.56 -10.48 -5.46
N TYR A 130 13.22 -11.32 -4.66
CA TYR A 130 14.51 -11.92 -5.01
C TYR A 130 14.30 -13.37 -5.43
N LEU A 131 15.12 -13.86 -6.37
CA LEU A 131 15.18 -15.30 -6.62
C LEU A 131 15.76 -16.00 -5.38
N ALA A 132 15.19 -17.14 -4.98
CA ALA A 132 15.72 -17.94 -3.88
C ALA A 132 17.16 -18.39 -4.16
N HIS A 133 18.00 -18.35 -3.12
CA HIS A 133 19.39 -18.78 -3.19
C HIS A 133 19.45 -20.31 -3.30
N GLY A 134 20.22 -20.85 -4.26
CA GLY A 134 20.36 -22.30 -4.50
C GLY A 134 19.60 -22.85 -5.72
N VAL A 135 18.80 -22.03 -6.42
CA VAL A 135 18.17 -22.43 -7.71
C VAL A 135 19.14 -22.25 -8.89
N THR A 136 20.21 -21.49 -8.69
CA THR A 136 21.31 -21.33 -9.63
C THR A 136 22.41 -22.31 -9.26
N ARG A 137 22.73 -23.23 -10.18
CA ARG A 137 23.60 -24.40 -9.99
C ARG A 137 25.09 -24.09 -9.68
N GLY A 138 25.40 -22.89 -9.23
CA GLY A 138 26.77 -22.36 -9.04
C GLY A 138 27.27 -22.31 -7.59
N ASP A 139 26.45 -22.68 -6.60
CA ASP A 139 26.87 -22.81 -5.19
C ASP A 139 26.92 -24.28 -4.74
N GLN A 140 27.59 -25.13 -5.54
CA GLN A 140 28.11 -26.46 -5.13
C GLN A 140 29.57 -26.57 -5.52
#